data_AF-A0A2H9MGL3-F1
#
_entry.id   AF-A0A2H9MGL3-F1
#
_cell.length_a   1.000
_cell.length_b   1.000
_cell.length_c   1.000
_cell.angle_alpha   90.00
_cell.angle_beta   90.00
_cell.angle_gamma   90.00
#
_symmetry.space_group_name_H-M   'P 1'
#
loop_
_entity.id
_entity.type
_entity.pdbx_description
1 polymer ?
#
loop_
_entity_poly.entity_id
_entity_poly.type
_entity_poly.pdbx_seq_one_letter_code
_entity_poly.pdbx_strand_id
1 'polypeptide(L)'
;KKRLKSSPTLEKAVRIIIETYMSGGRVSEILDSLSTTLMTLQETEKERKSSLKQYVSAMYIISFVFIGVIVAINKLMIPIFQTAVSTPESVIGISGDNPCNFCIYGFTIECLPCNIYSEICSVFSIEKASISCYYFALFFCMSIIQAICGGLVAGQIGEGSVKAGFKHAIILLSITIAVFMILVKLKVIGV
;
A
#
# COMPACT_ATOMS: atom_id res chain seq x y z
N LYS A 1 -55.21 32.53 -5.21
CA LYS A 1 -55.42 31.30 -6.05
C LYS A 1 -54.65 31.30 -7.40
N LYS A 2 -53.59 32.11 -7.61
CA LYS A 2 -53.01 32.32 -8.97
C LYS A 2 -51.47 32.14 -9.07
N ARG A 3 -50.90 31.14 -8.40
CA ARG A 3 -49.44 30.85 -8.43
C ARG A 3 -49.06 29.41 -8.82
N LEU A 4 -50.00 28.47 -8.92
CA LEU A 4 -49.73 27.05 -9.26
C LEU A 4 -49.81 26.72 -10.77
N LYS A 5 -49.66 27.69 -11.67
CA LYS A 5 -49.97 27.50 -13.11
C LYS A 5 -48.77 27.16 -14.00
N SER A 6 -47.57 26.93 -13.46
CA SER A 6 -46.35 26.91 -14.29
C SER A 6 -45.55 25.61 -14.35
N SER A 7 -45.90 24.56 -13.61
CA SER A 7 -45.17 23.30 -13.72
C SER A 7 -46.09 22.08 -13.71
N PRO A 8 -46.21 21.34 -14.82
CA PRO A 8 -46.99 20.09 -14.88
C PRO A 8 -46.43 19.02 -13.92
N THR A 9 -45.18 19.18 -13.46
CA THR A 9 -44.55 18.32 -12.46
C THR A 9 -45.08 18.57 -11.05
N LEU A 10 -45.41 19.82 -10.71
CA LEU A 10 -45.91 20.20 -9.38
C LEU A 10 -47.34 19.71 -9.17
N GLU A 11 -48.17 19.76 -10.21
CA GLU A 11 -49.56 19.26 -10.17
C GLU A 11 -49.59 17.73 -10.00
N LYS A 12 -48.70 17.01 -10.71
CA LYS A 12 -48.54 15.55 -10.56
C LYS A 12 -48.03 15.18 -9.16
N ALA A 13 -47.05 15.91 -8.63
CA ALA A 13 -46.52 15.68 -7.29
C ALA A 13 -47.61 15.88 -6.22
N VAL A 14 -48.40 16.96 -6.32
CA VAL A 14 -49.51 17.23 -5.39
C VAL A 14 -50.61 16.18 -5.52
N ARG A 15 -50.94 15.72 -6.73
CA ARG A 15 -51.92 14.64 -6.95
C ARG A 15 -51.46 13.31 -6.34
N ILE A 16 -50.19 12.93 -6.50
CA ILE A 16 -49.64 11.71 -5.89
C ILE A 16 -49.68 11.80 -4.36
N ILE A 17 -49.32 12.95 -3.78
CA ILE A 17 -49.37 13.18 -2.33
C ILE A 17 -50.81 13.02 -1.82
N ILE A 18 -51.79 13.59 -2.52
CA ILE A 18 -53.21 13.46 -2.16
C ILE A 18 -53.70 12.02 -2.33
N GLU A 19 -53.35 11.32 -3.41
CA GLU A 19 -53.74 9.93 -3.65
C GLU A 19 -53.16 8.98 -2.60
N THR A 20 -51.92 9.25 -2.17
CA THR A 20 -51.23 8.47 -1.12
C THR A 20 -51.87 8.76 0.25
N TYR A 21 -52.25 10.00 0.51
CA TYR A 21 -52.97 10.41 1.72
C TYR A 21 -54.39 9.83 1.79
N MET A 22 -55.07 9.73 0.64
CA MET A 22 -56.40 9.12 0.49
C MET A 22 -56.39 7.59 0.55
N SER A 23 -55.24 6.96 0.27
CA SER A 23 -55.07 5.51 0.32
C SER A 23 -54.97 4.94 1.74
N GLY A 24 -55.05 5.78 2.79
CA GLY A 24 -55.22 5.33 4.18
C GLY A 24 -54.14 4.36 4.69
N GLY A 25 -52.97 4.33 4.05
CA GLY A 25 -51.88 3.43 4.43
C GLY A 25 -51.28 3.88 5.75
N ARG A 26 -51.21 2.96 6.73
CA ARG A 26 -50.75 3.17 8.10
C ARG A 26 -49.41 3.94 8.14
N VAL A 27 -49.48 5.27 8.29
CA VAL A 27 -48.29 6.15 8.40
C VAL A 27 -47.36 5.66 9.52
N SER A 28 -47.95 5.15 10.60
CA SER A 28 -47.21 4.55 11.73
C SER A 28 -46.45 3.28 11.35
N GLU A 29 -46.97 2.46 10.42
CA GLU A 29 -46.30 1.24 9.94
C GLU A 29 -45.14 1.56 8.99
N ILE A 30 -45.30 2.58 8.14
CA ILE A 30 -44.22 3.07 7.28
C ILE A 30 -43.11 3.72 8.11
N LEU A 31 -43.47 4.52 9.13
CA LEU A 31 -42.51 5.13 10.04
C LEU A 31 -41.71 4.08 10.82
N ASP A 32 -42.39 3.03 11.29
CA ASP A 32 -41.76 1.90 11.99
C ASP A 32 -40.78 1.14 11.09
N SER A 33 -41.20 0.82 9.86
CA SER A 33 -40.35 0.18 8.83
C SER A 33 -39.15 1.04 8.43
N LEU A 34 -39.34 2.35 8.25
CA LEU A 34 -38.26 3.29 7.93
C LEU A 34 -37.28 3.42 9.09
N SER A 35 -37.76 3.52 10.33
CA SER A 35 -36.91 3.63 11.51
C SER A 35 -36.05 2.38 11.69
N THR A 36 -36.62 1.19 11.48
CA THR A 36 -35.89 -0.08 11.49
C THR A 36 -34.84 -0.14 10.37
N THR A 37 -35.17 0.37 9.18
CA THR A 37 -34.21 0.47 8.06
C THR A 37 -33.07 1.45 8.40
N LEU A 38 -33.37 2.58 9.04
CA LEU A 38 -32.35 3.55 9.46
C LEU A 38 -31.45 2.99 10.57
N MET A 39 -32.00 2.28 11.56
CA MET A 39 -31.22 1.63 12.61
C MET A 39 -30.28 0.56 12.02
N THR A 40 -30.78 -0.31 11.13
CA THR A 40 -29.95 -1.33 10.49
C THR A 40 -28.89 -0.73 9.56
N LEU A 41 -29.19 0.37 8.86
CA LEU A 41 -28.19 1.13 8.10
C LEU A 41 -27.10 1.71 9.00
N GLN A 42 -27.47 2.28 10.15
CA GLN A 42 -26.50 2.80 11.13
C GLN A 42 -25.63 1.70 11.72
N GLU A 43 -26.22 0.54 12.05
CA GLU A 43 -25.47 -0.64 12.48
C GLU A 43 -24.49 -1.09 11.38
N THR A 44 -24.94 -1.15 10.13
CA THR A 44 -24.11 -1.53 8.97
C THR A 44 -22.96 -0.55 8.74
N GLU A 45 -23.18 0.77 8.84
CA GLU A 45 -22.12 1.77 8.72
C GLU A 45 -21.09 1.64 9.84
N LYS A 46 -21.55 1.34 11.06
CA LYS A 46 -20.68 1.11 12.23
C LYS A 46 -19.82 -0.14 12.06
N GLU A 47 -20.41 -1.24 11.57
CA GLU A 47 -19.69 -2.47 11.23
C GLU A 47 -18.66 -2.21 10.12
N ARG A 48 -19.07 -1.55 9.04
CA ARG A 48 -18.19 -1.19 7.93
C ARG A 48 -17.00 -0.38 8.44
N LYS A 49 -17.21 0.63 9.29
CA LYS A 49 -16.11 1.44 9.87
C LYS A 49 -15.14 0.60 10.70
N SER A 50 -15.62 -0.43 11.40
CA SER A 50 -14.77 -1.36 12.15
C SER A 50 -13.94 -2.24 11.20
N SER A 51 -14.58 -2.84 10.20
CA SER A 51 -13.92 -3.70 9.21
C SER A 51 -12.88 -2.93 8.40
N LEU A 52 -13.17 -1.68 8.00
CA LEU A 52 -12.23 -0.84 7.26
C LEU A 52 -10.97 -0.50 8.09
N LYS A 53 -11.13 -0.23 9.39
CA LYS A 53 -9.98 -0.05 10.30
C LYS A 53 -9.13 -1.31 10.39
N GLN A 54 -9.75 -2.49 10.38
CA GLN A 54 -9.04 -3.77 10.40
C GLN A 54 -8.20 -3.96 9.12
N TYR A 55 -8.73 -3.60 7.94
CA TYR A 55 -7.97 -3.64 6.69
C TYR A 55 -6.77 -2.69 6.70
N VAL A 56 -6.92 -1.48 7.23
CA VAL A 56 -5.79 -0.55 7.39
C VAL A 56 -4.71 -1.16 8.26
N SER A 57 -5.08 -1.74 9.40
CA SER A 57 -4.13 -2.42 10.30
C SER A 57 -3.38 -3.56 9.60
N ALA A 58 -4.05 -4.34 8.74
CA ALA A 58 -3.41 -5.41 7.98
C ALA A 58 -2.30 -4.90 7.04
N MET A 59 -2.50 -3.72 6.42
CA MET A 59 -1.47 -3.11 5.57
C MET A 59 -0.20 -2.72 6.34
N TYR A 60 -0.36 -2.24 7.58
CA TYR A 60 0.79 -1.96 8.46
C TYR A 60 1.53 -3.24 8.86
N ILE A 61 0.82 -4.34 9.09
CA ILE A 61 1.44 -5.64 9.38
C ILE A 61 2.29 -6.11 8.20
N ILE A 62 1.80 -5.97 6.97
CA ILE A 62 2.56 -6.36 5.76
C ILE A 62 3.87 -5.55 5.67
N SER A 63 3.83 -4.24 5.96
CA SER A 63 5.05 -3.42 6.00
C SER A 63 6.06 -3.93 7.04
N PHE A 64 5.60 -4.34 8.21
CA PHE A 64 6.47 -4.95 9.22
C PHE A 64 7.07 -6.29 8.77
N VAL A 65 6.30 -7.12 8.06
CA VAL A 65 6.80 -8.36 7.48
C VAL A 65 7.87 -8.09 6.44
N PHE A 66 7.70 -7.09 5.56
CA PHE A 66 8.73 -6.69 4.59
C PHE A 66 10.04 -6.29 5.29
N ILE A 67 9.96 -5.52 6.36
CA ILE A 67 11.12 -5.17 7.21
C ILE A 67 11.80 -6.42 7.76
N GLY A 68 11.02 -7.38 8.27
CA GLY A 68 11.54 -8.66 8.76
C GLY A 68 12.24 -9.48 7.68
N VAL A 69 11.67 -9.55 6.47
CA VAL A 69 12.28 -10.21 5.32
C VAL A 69 13.61 -9.56 4.95
N ILE A 70 13.70 -8.22 4.98
CA ILE A 70 14.96 -7.51 4.71
C ILE A 70 16.04 -7.89 5.73
N VAL A 71 15.71 -7.93 7.02
CA VAL A 71 16.67 -8.34 8.06
C VAL A 71 17.09 -9.80 7.88
N ALA A 72 16.13 -10.69 7.61
CA ALA A 72 16.38 -12.10 7.39
C ALA A 72 17.30 -12.32 6.18
N ILE A 73 17.04 -11.66 5.06
CA ILE A 73 17.87 -11.74 3.86
C ILE A 73 19.28 -11.25 4.16
N ASN A 74 19.46 -10.08 4.79
CA ASN A 74 20.82 -9.60 5.10
C ASN A 74 21.61 -10.58 5.99
N LYS A 75 20.95 -11.31 6.90
CA LYS A 75 21.61 -12.32 7.74
C LYS A 75 21.85 -13.66 7.06
N LEU A 76 20.95 -14.07 6.17
CA LEU A 76 20.95 -15.39 5.55
C LEU A 76 21.72 -15.38 4.22
N MET A 77 21.79 -14.24 3.55
CA MET A 77 22.46 -14.08 2.26
C MET A 77 23.99 -14.16 2.38
N ILE A 78 24.61 -13.52 3.37
CA ILE A 78 26.07 -13.58 3.58
C ILE A 78 26.62 -15.02 3.60
N PRO A 79 26.08 -15.96 4.43
CA PRO A 79 26.61 -17.32 4.48
C PRO A 79 26.29 -18.16 3.24
N ILE A 80 25.16 -17.93 2.55
CA ILE A 80 24.81 -18.72 1.35
C ILE A 80 25.79 -18.45 0.22
N PHE A 81 26.12 -17.19 -0.06
CA PHE A 81 26.99 -16.85 -1.20
C PHE A 81 28.46 -17.19 -0.93
N GLN A 82 28.94 -17.14 0.31
CA GLN A 82 30.28 -17.62 0.66
C GLN A 82 30.41 -19.14 0.47
N THR A 83 29.37 -19.90 0.80
CA THR A 83 29.38 -21.37 0.68
C THR A 83 29.16 -21.84 -0.77
N ALA A 84 28.43 -21.08 -1.59
CA ALA A 84 28.17 -21.40 -2.99
C ALA A 84 29.43 -21.25 -3.90
N VAL A 85 30.42 -20.46 -3.49
CA VAL A 85 31.68 -20.27 -4.24
C VAL A 85 32.68 -21.42 -4.00
N SER A 86 32.51 -22.21 -2.93
CA SER A 86 33.40 -23.32 -2.59
C SER A 86 33.17 -24.64 -3.35
N THR A 87 32.17 -24.73 -4.23
CA THR A 87 31.94 -25.94 -5.06
C THR A 87 32.39 -25.72 -6.50
N PRO A 88 33.36 -26.50 -7.04
CA PRO A 88 33.95 -26.29 -8.37
C PRO A 88 33.02 -26.53 -9.57
N GLU A 89 31.78 -26.93 -9.35
CA GLU A 89 30.80 -27.16 -10.43
C GLU A 89 29.93 -25.92 -10.60
N SER A 90 30.50 -24.93 -11.29
CA SER A 90 29.79 -23.74 -11.75
C SER A 90 28.70 -24.11 -12.75
N VAL A 91 27.47 -24.26 -12.25
CA VAL A 91 26.25 -24.14 -13.05
C VAL A 91 26.16 -22.70 -13.55
N ILE A 92 25.91 -22.55 -14.84
CA ILE A 92 25.75 -21.28 -15.57
C ILE A 92 24.76 -20.39 -14.79
N GLY A 93 25.26 -19.27 -14.22
CA GLY A 93 24.43 -18.22 -13.63
C GLY A 93 24.71 -17.85 -12.15
N ILE A 94 25.62 -18.52 -11.46
CA ILE A 94 26.01 -18.14 -10.09
C ILE A 94 27.54 -17.97 -10.01
N SER A 95 28.08 -17.00 -10.75
CA SER A 95 29.35 -16.41 -10.36
C SER A 95 29.09 -15.53 -9.14
N GLY A 96 29.89 -15.66 -8.07
CA GLY A 96 29.82 -14.80 -6.87
C GLY A 96 30.16 -13.32 -7.13
N ASP A 97 30.15 -12.91 -8.39
CA ASP A 97 30.36 -11.56 -8.86
C ASP A 97 29.04 -10.79 -8.84
N ASN A 98 29.12 -9.49 -8.60
CA ASN A 98 27.95 -8.61 -8.63
C ASN A 98 27.21 -8.75 -9.99
N PRO A 99 25.89 -9.02 -10.01
CA PRO A 99 25.12 -9.15 -11.25
C PRO A 99 25.14 -7.89 -12.12
N CYS A 100 25.52 -6.73 -11.56
CA CYS A 100 25.75 -5.49 -12.31
C CYS A 100 27.14 -5.38 -12.95
N ASN A 101 28.03 -6.37 -12.79
CA ASN A 101 29.36 -6.38 -13.40
C ASN A 101 29.30 -6.43 -14.95
N PHE A 102 28.25 -7.06 -15.49
CA PHE A 102 27.99 -7.08 -16.94
C PHE A 102 27.67 -5.68 -17.49
N CYS A 103 27.17 -4.76 -16.65
CA CYS A 103 26.80 -3.40 -17.04
C CYS A 103 27.98 -2.41 -17.08
N ILE A 104 29.23 -2.87 -16.89
CA ILE A 104 30.43 -2.04 -17.01
C ILE A 104 30.70 -1.61 -18.47
N TYR A 105 30.26 -2.41 -19.46
CA TYR A 105 30.60 -2.20 -20.87
C TYR A 105 29.50 -1.54 -21.73
N GLY A 106 28.40 -1.02 -21.16
CA GLY A 106 27.44 -0.25 -21.95
C GLY A 106 26.14 0.16 -21.25
N PHE A 107 25.56 1.29 -21.71
CA PHE A 107 24.23 1.78 -21.31
C PHE A 107 23.15 1.16 -22.21
N THR A 108 22.78 -0.09 -21.94
CA THR A 108 21.57 -0.71 -22.51
C THR A 108 20.38 -0.49 -21.57
N ILE A 109 19.15 -0.61 -22.08
CA ILE A 109 17.92 -0.43 -21.27
C ILE A 109 17.88 -1.40 -20.08
N GLU A 110 18.46 -2.59 -20.25
CA GLU A 110 18.55 -3.63 -19.21
C GLU A 110 19.51 -3.27 -18.06
N CYS A 111 20.42 -2.31 -18.27
CA CYS A 111 21.37 -1.86 -17.26
C CYS A 111 20.90 -0.63 -16.46
N LEU A 112 19.75 -0.05 -16.81
CA LEU A 112 19.15 1.07 -16.09
C LEU A 112 18.87 0.77 -14.60
N PRO A 113 18.35 -0.42 -14.22
CA PRO A 113 18.19 -0.80 -12.82
C PRO A 113 19.51 -0.84 -12.06
N CYS A 114 20.58 -1.36 -12.69
CA CYS A 114 21.90 -1.44 -12.09
C CYS A 114 22.48 -0.05 -11.77
N ASN A 115 22.27 0.94 -12.64
CA ASN A 115 22.69 2.30 -12.36
C ASN A 115 21.92 2.91 -11.17
N ILE A 116 20.59 2.72 -11.12
CA ILE A 116 19.76 3.17 -10.00
C ILE A 116 20.18 2.50 -8.68
N TYR A 117 20.45 1.20 -8.70
CA TYR A 117 20.85 0.46 -7.51
C TYR A 117 22.25 0.85 -7.02
N SER A 118 23.20 1.09 -7.94
CA SER A 118 24.53 1.61 -7.60
C SER A 118 24.47 2.98 -6.92
N GLU A 119 23.58 3.85 -7.39
CA GLU A 119 23.36 5.17 -6.75
C GLU A 119 22.68 5.05 -5.39
N ILE A 120 21.71 4.15 -5.23
CA ILE A 120 21.10 3.90 -3.91
C ILE A 120 22.18 3.41 -2.93
N CYS A 121 23.05 2.49 -3.33
CA CYS A 121 24.15 2.05 -2.48
C CYS A 121 25.16 3.16 -2.17
N SER A 122 25.38 4.11 -3.10
CA SER A 122 26.24 5.28 -2.88
C SER A 122 25.66 6.20 -1.80
N VAL A 123 24.35 6.46 -1.85
CA VAL A 123 23.62 7.27 -0.87
C VAL A 123 23.67 6.64 0.53
N PHE A 124 23.63 5.31 0.62
CA PHE A 124 23.69 4.59 1.90
C PHE A 124 25.11 4.20 2.34
N SER A 125 26.17 4.66 1.65
CA SER A 125 27.59 4.39 1.97
C SER A 125 27.94 2.90 2.10
N ILE A 126 27.33 2.05 1.26
CA ILE A 126 27.62 0.61 1.19
C ILE A 126 28.63 0.37 0.06
N GLU A 127 29.58 -0.55 0.26
CA GLU A 127 30.59 -0.88 -0.74
C GLU A 127 29.95 -1.45 -2.02
N LYS A 128 30.15 -0.75 -3.14
CA LYS A 128 29.47 -1.01 -4.44
C LYS A 128 29.83 -2.36 -5.05
N ALA A 129 30.97 -2.93 -4.66
CA ALA A 129 31.48 -4.19 -5.21
C ALA A 129 30.82 -5.43 -4.59
N SER A 130 30.11 -5.31 -3.47
CA SER A 130 29.51 -6.46 -2.79
C SER A 130 28.16 -6.85 -3.39
N ILE A 131 27.93 -8.15 -3.59
CA ILE A 131 26.65 -8.70 -4.11
C ILE A 131 25.45 -8.31 -3.24
N SER A 132 25.68 -8.09 -1.94
CA SER A 132 24.68 -7.64 -0.97
C SER A 132 24.09 -6.27 -1.29
N CYS A 133 24.88 -5.36 -1.88
CA CYS A 133 24.40 -4.02 -2.24
C CYS A 133 23.28 -4.10 -3.30
N TYR A 134 23.44 -4.96 -4.32
CA TYR A 134 22.43 -5.14 -5.37
C TYR A 134 21.08 -5.58 -4.80
N TYR A 135 21.07 -6.65 -3.99
CA TYR A 135 19.84 -7.15 -3.38
C TYR A 135 19.25 -6.16 -2.37
N PHE A 136 20.09 -5.47 -1.58
CA PHE A 136 19.64 -4.41 -0.68
C PHE A 136 18.89 -3.31 -1.42
N ALA A 137 19.47 -2.78 -2.50
CA ALA A 137 18.86 -1.73 -3.30
C ALA A 137 17.56 -2.20 -4.00
N LEU A 138 17.52 -3.45 -4.48
CA LEU A 138 16.31 -4.07 -5.03
C LEU A 138 15.16 -4.09 -4.01
N PHE A 139 15.40 -4.62 -2.81
CA PHE A 139 14.37 -4.67 -1.77
C PHE A 139 13.97 -3.28 -1.27
N PHE A 140 14.91 -2.33 -1.26
CA PHE A 140 14.62 -0.93 -0.95
C PHE A 140 13.64 -0.32 -1.95
N CYS A 141 13.88 -0.44 -3.25
CA CYS A 141 12.97 0.05 -4.28
C CYS A 141 11.57 -0.59 -4.17
N MET A 142 11.50 -1.91 -3.96
CA MET A 142 10.23 -2.61 -3.78
C MET A 142 9.47 -2.10 -2.54
N SER A 143 10.18 -1.86 -1.44
CA SER A 143 9.58 -1.35 -0.20
C SER A 143 9.08 0.08 -0.33
N ILE A 144 9.74 0.93 -1.12
CA ILE A 144 9.26 2.28 -1.45
C ILE A 144 7.95 2.19 -2.24
N ILE A 145 7.91 1.38 -3.29
CA ILE A 145 6.71 1.20 -4.12
C ILE A 145 5.55 0.69 -3.26
N GLN A 146 5.82 -0.32 -2.42
CA GLN A 146 4.85 -0.88 -1.48
C GLN A 146 4.36 0.15 -0.46
N ALA A 147 5.23 1.00 0.09
CA ALA A 147 4.84 2.05 1.03
C ALA A 147 3.96 3.13 0.40
N ILE A 148 4.27 3.55 -0.83
CA ILE A 148 3.50 4.56 -1.56
C ILE A 148 2.12 4.01 -1.93
N CYS A 149 2.07 2.89 -2.65
CA CYS A 149 0.82 2.30 -3.13
C CYS A 149 -0.02 1.76 -1.96
N GLY A 150 0.60 1.03 -1.04
CA GLY A 150 -0.06 0.47 0.13
C GLY A 150 -0.63 1.55 1.05
N GLY A 151 0.08 2.67 1.24
CA GLY A 151 -0.41 3.78 2.05
C GLY A 151 -1.58 4.53 1.40
N LEU A 152 -1.53 4.73 0.08
CA LEU A 152 -2.61 5.38 -0.65
C LEU A 152 -3.91 4.55 -0.59
N VAL A 153 -3.79 3.23 -0.81
CA VAL A 153 -4.89 2.27 -0.71
C VAL A 153 -5.43 2.20 0.71
N ALA A 154 -4.55 2.15 1.72
CA ALA A 154 -4.96 2.11 3.12
C ALA A 154 -5.81 3.33 3.51
N GLY A 155 -5.44 4.55 3.10
CA GLY A 155 -6.24 5.73 3.45
C GLY A 155 -7.56 5.83 2.68
N GLN A 156 -7.63 5.33 1.44
CA GLN A 156 -8.90 5.26 0.71
C GLN A 156 -9.88 4.26 1.34
N ILE A 157 -9.38 3.09 1.74
CA ILE A 157 -10.20 2.07 2.38
C ILE A 157 -10.57 2.50 3.81
N GLY A 158 -9.62 3.06 4.57
CA GLY A 158 -9.82 3.44 5.97
C GLY A 158 -10.68 4.67 6.21
N GLU A 159 -10.35 5.78 5.54
CA GLU A 159 -10.93 7.10 5.78
C GLU A 159 -11.83 7.58 4.63
N GLY A 160 -11.91 6.85 3.52
CA GLY A 160 -12.77 7.19 2.38
C GLY A 160 -12.30 8.39 1.56
N SER A 161 -11.05 8.84 1.74
CA SER A 161 -10.50 10.03 1.08
C SER A 161 -9.07 9.83 0.57
N VAL A 162 -8.78 10.35 -0.63
CA VAL A 162 -7.42 10.37 -1.21
C VAL A 162 -6.44 11.14 -0.31
N LYS A 163 -6.91 12.23 0.31
CA LYS A 163 -6.08 13.11 1.16
C LYS A 163 -5.56 12.36 2.39
N ALA A 164 -6.38 11.48 2.95
CA ALA A 164 -5.99 10.58 4.03
C ALA A 164 -4.94 9.54 3.55
N GLY A 165 -5.13 9.00 2.35
CA GLY A 165 -4.16 8.10 1.70
C GLY A 165 -2.76 8.69 1.61
N PHE A 166 -2.65 9.98 1.27
CA PHE A 166 -1.35 10.65 1.22
C PHE A 166 -0.67 10.72 2.60
N LYS A 167 -1.42 10.98 3.67
CA LYS A 167 -0.91 10.96 5.04
C LYS A 167 -0.38 9.56 5.42
N HIS A 168 -1.14 8.50 5.13
CA HIS A 168 -0.72 7.13 5.39
C HIS A 168 0.49 6.70 4.54
N ALA A 169 0.56 7.12 3.28
CA ALA A 169 1.72 6.89 2.41
C ALA A 169 3.00 7.54 2.93
N ILE A 170 2.93 8.80 3.39
CA ILE A 170 4.07 9.47 4.01
C ILE A 170 4.54 8.75 5.28
N ILE A 171 3.59 8.32 6.13
CA ILE A 171 3.92 7.60 7.37
C ILE A 171 4.65 6.29 7.04
N LEU A 172 4.10 5.47 6.14
CA LEU A 172 4.71 4.21 5.74
C LEU A 172 6.07 4.40 5.06
N LEU A 173 6.19 5.40 4.17
CA LEU A 173 7.45 5.74 3.51
C LEU A 173 8.52 6.18 4.54
N SER A 174 8.14 7.01 5.50
CA SER A 174 9.04 7.47 6.56
C SER A 174 9.53 6.30 7.43
N ILE A 175 8.64 5.37 7.78
CA ILE A 175 9.00 4.15 8.52
C ILE A 175 10.00 3.32 7.71
N THR A 176 9.71 3.07 6.43
CA THR A 176 10.61 2.32 5.54
C THR A 176 11.99 2.97 5.50
N ILE A 177 12.09 4.26 5.17
CA ILE A 177 13.37 4.98 5.09
C ILE A 177 14.12 4.97 6.45
N ALA A 178 13.40 5.18 7.56
CA ALA A 178 14.01 5.17 8.90
C ALA A 178 14.61 3.79 9.23
N VAL A 179 13.91 2.71 8.91
CA VAL A 179 14.39 1.35 9.13
C VAL A 179 15.64 1.06 8.29
N PHE A 180 15.64 1.46 7.02
CA PHE A 180 16.82 1.32 6.16
C PHE A 180 18.02 2.12 6.68
N MET A 181 17.80 3.36 7.13
CA MET A 181 18.83 4.17 7.80
C MET A 181 19.36 3.50 9.09
N ILE A 182 18.48 2.93 9.91
CA ILE A 182 18.85 2.24 11.15
C ILE A 182 19.67 0.99 10.85
N LEU A 183 19.27 0.19 9.84
CA LEU A 183 19.99 -0.99 9.37
C LEU A 183 21.41 -0.67 8.94
N VAL A 184 21.59 0.41 8.16
CA VAL A 184 22.90 0.89 7.72
C VAL A 184 23.74 1.36 8.91
N LYS A 185 23.17 2.15 9.83
CA LYS A 185 23.88 2.61 11.04
C LYS A 185 24.27 1.50 12.00
N LEU A 186 23.46 0.45 12.12
CA LEU A 186 23.74 -0.71 12.97
C LEU A 186 24.88 -1.57 12.42
N LYS A 187 25.42 -1.27 11.23
CA LYS A 187 26.55 -1.97 10.59
C LYS A 187 26.36 -3.49 10.55
N VAL A 188 25.09 -3.92 10.56
CA VAL A 188 24.67 -5.32 10.41
C VAL A 188 24.90 -5.81 8.97
N ILE A 189 25.08 -4.85 8.05
CA ILE A 189 25.49 -5.02 6.67
C ILE A 189 26.98 -4.60 6.64
N GLY A 190 27.89 -5.56 6.59
CA GLY A 190 29.33 -5.30 6.61
C GLY A 190 30.06 -5.99 7.76
N VAL A 191 30.07 -7.33 7.71
CA VAL A 191 31.36 -7.99 7.53
C VAL A 191 31.53 -8.19 6.04
#